data_AF-A0A7C6CIL9-F1
#
_entry.id   AF-A0A7C6CIL9-F1
#
_cell.length_a   1.000
_cell.length_b   1.000
_cell.length_c   1.000
_cell.angle_alpha   90.00
_cell.angle_beta   90.00
_cell.angle_gamma   90.00
#
_symmetry.space_group_name_H-M   'P 1'
#
loop_
_entity.id
_entity.type
_entity.pdbx_description
1 polymer ?
#
loop_
_entity_poly.entity_id
_entity_poly.type
_entity_poly.pdbx_seq_one_letter_code
_entity_poly.pdbx_strand_id
1 'polypeptide(L)'
;MRGHWARFLFCLLLFFLPLLIGAAPLNEKEIPVYPGAVRDPVAEEEIRRDYEEYRFDYWEMETIRVYTVKALIDDVCRYYIDQLKPEPGWAQKDPYALAPGEVDGPWYEVGFWHETIFTTQYEYDTLLNDGEWVKDAFAKRPQWEKGSWLNSARFEWNAALPNGDPARYAVILDDVGFDSRERVDYRSTRIRIEVLVSPSLEAIEEEEDWAMDQAVVAKTEEFRKNPPTEELLGITLYPGAVFSPELTAGMSLNDDFHIYVYFSNDPPDKIADFYRKQLGKEPLSSGDLGYMFALKGSLPIPEEGLAIQANMIFDVPFQSMISIQKQMGN
;
A
#
# COMPACT_ATOMS: atom_id res chain seq x y z
N MET A 1 -49.72 12.22 47.68
CA MET A 1 -50.01 12.08 46.23
C MET A 1 -49.08 12.99 45.45
N ARG A 2 -48.60 12.51 44.28
CA ARG A 2 -47.60 13.11 43.37
C ARG A 2 -46.14 12.88 43.77
N GLY A 3 -45.52 11.89 43.13
CA GLY A 3 -44.07 11.69 43.25
C GLY A 3 -43.49 10.40 42.66
N HIS A 4 -44.11 9.75 41.67
CA HIS A 4 -43.53 8.52 41.08
C HIS A 4 -43.74 8.39 39.56
N TRP A 5 -43.68 9.50 38.80
CA TRP A 5 -43.86 9.45 37.33
C TRP A 5 -42.71 10.06 36.52
N ALA A 6 -41.54 10.32 37.15
CA ALA A 6 -40.40 10.93 36.46
C ALA A 6 -39.17 9.99 36.32
N ARG A 7 -39.23 8.75 36.82
CA ARG A 7 -38.09 7.80 36.75
C ARG A 7 -38.21 6.71 35.69
N PHE A 8 -39.34 6.63 34.98
CA PHE A 8 -39.55 5.65 33.91
C PHE A 8 -39.32 6.19 32.49
N LEU A 9 -39.15 7.50 32.32
CA LEU A 9 -38.98 8.11 30.99
C LEU A 9 -37.50 8.33 30.59
N PHE A 10 -36.56 8.25 31.54
CA PHE A 10 -35.14 8.51 31.26
C PHE A 10 -34.34 7.25 30.87
N CYS A 11 -34.89 6.05 31.06
CA CYS A 11 -34.23 4.78 30.68
C CYS A 11 -34.65 4.25 29.30
N LEU A 12 -35.57 4.92 28.59
CA LEU A 12 -36.07 4.46 27.28
C LEU A 12 -35.47 5.24 26.09
N LEU A 13 -34.66 6.27 26.33
CA LEU A 13 -34.03 7.10 25.30
C LEU A 13 -32.59 6.69 24.95
N LEU A 14 -32.04 5.64 25.58
CA LEU A 14 -30.66 5.17 25.33
C LEU A 14 -30.57 3.91 24.45
N PHE A 15 -31.68 3.41 23.91
CA PHE A 15 -31.69 2.17 23.11
C PHE A 15 -31.99 2.32 21.62
N PHE A 16 -32.13 3.55 21.12
CA PHE A 16 -32.33 3.78 19.69
C PHE A 16 -31.61 5.07 19.28
N LEU A 17 -30.27 5.03 19.21
CA LEU A 17 -29.62 5.81 18.16
C LEU A 17 -30.04 5.13 16.86
N PRO A 18 -30.88 5.75 16.00
CA PRO A 18 -31.02 5.24 14.66
C PRO A 18 -29.62 5.32 14.05
N LEU A 19 -28.99 4.17 13.82
CA LEU A 19 -27.89 4.08 12.87
C LEU A 19 -28.39 4.82 11.63
N LEU A 20 -27.74 5.93 11.28
CA LEU A 20 -27.91 6.53 9.97
C LEU A 20 -27.51 5.43 8.99
N ILE A 21 -28.52 4.82 8.38
CA ILE A 21 -28.35 3.71 7.44
C ILE A 21 -27.42 4.22 6.34
N GLY A 22 -26.24 3.60 6.18
CA GLY A 22 -25.21 4.01 5.22
C GLY A 22 -24.09 4.93 5.76
N ALA A 23 -24.16 5.41 7.01
CA ALA A 23 -23.01 6.10 7.61
C ALA A 23 -21.93 5.09 8.02
N ALA A 24 -20.66 5.44 7.83
CA ALA A 24 -19.56 4.67 8.39
C ALA A 24 -19.62 4.74 9.92
N PRO A 25 -19.32 3.65 10.63
CA PRO A 25 -19.16 3.71 12.07
C PRO A 25 -18.00 4.65 12.41
N LEU A 26 -18.14 5.47 13.45
CA LEU A 26 -17.06 6.38 13.86
C LEU A 26 -15.91 5.64 14.59
N ASN A 27 -16.16 4.42 15.04
CA ASN A 27 -15.22 3.56 15.73
C ASN A 27 -15.76 2.13 15.80
N GLU A 28 -14.93 1.19 16.28
CA GLU A 28 -15.28 -0.23 16.34
C GLU A 28 -16.48 -0.53 17.26
N LYS A 29 -16.77 0.33 18.25
CA LYS A 29 -17.84 0.10 19.23
C LYS A 29 -19.23 0.39 18.67
N GLU A 30 -19.31 1.12 17.57
CA GLU A 30 -20.57 1.40 16.88
C GLU A 30 -21.00 0.24 15.98
N ILE A 31 -20.08 -0.69 15.69
CA ILE A 31 -20.37 -1.91 14.96
C ILE A 31 -20.99 -2.94 15.91
N PRO A 32 -22.19 -3.46 15.62
CA PRO A 32 -22.85 -4.43 16.48
C PRO A 32 -22.07 -5.74 16.52
N VAL A 33 -21.99 -6.35 17.70
CA VAL A 33 -21.38 -7.66 17.91
C VAL A 33 -22.48 -8.73 17.95
N TYR A 34 -22.28 -9.82 17.22
CA TYR A 34 -23.23 -10.93 17.20
C TYR A 34 -23.53 -11.44 18.63
N PRO A 35 -24.81 -11.61 19.02
CA PRO A 35 -25.16 -12.04 20.37
C PRO A 35 -24.51 -13.36 20.78
N GLY A 36 -23.85 -13.36 21.95
CA GLY A 36 -23.16 -14.54 22.49
C GLY A 36 -21.76 -14.77 21.91
N ALA A 37 -21.26 -13.88 21.06
CA ALA A 37 -19.85 -13.90 20.66
C ALA A 37 -18.94 -13.54 21.85
N VAL A 38 -17.81 -14.23 21.95
CA VAL A 38 -16.83 -14.07 23.03
C VAL A 38 -15.56 -13.50 22.44
N ARG A 39 -15.04 -12.43 23.05
CA ARG A 39 -13.83 -11.74 22.59
C ARG A 39 -12.58 -12.61 22.80
N ASP A 40 -11.70 -12.60 21.81
CA ASP A 40 -10.44 -13.36 21.78
C ASP A 40 -9.24 -12.39 21.68
N PRO A 41 -8.70 -11.95 22.83
CA PRO A 41 -7.58 -11.01 22.83
C PRO A 41 -6.27 -11.62 22.34
N VAL A 42 -6.15 -12.95 22.33
CA VAL A 42 -4.92 -13.62 21.84
C VAL A 42 -4.90 -13.54 20.32
N ALA A 43 -6.02 -13.84 19.67
CA ALA A 43 -6.15 -13.68 18.22
C ALA A 43 -6.02 -12.21 17.77
N GLU A 44 -6.47 -11.24 18.58
CA GLU A 44 -6.26 -9.82 18.30
C GLU A 44 -4.78 -9.44 18.23
N GLU A 45 -3.97 -9.96 19.14
CA GLU A 45 -2.54 -9.66 19.20
C GLU A 45 -1.77 -10.37 18.07
N GLU A 46 -2.12 -11.61 17.75
CA GLU A 46 -1.53 -12.34 16.62
C GLU A 46 -1.74 -11.59 15.31
N ILE A 47 -2.98 -11.19 15.01
CA ILE A 47 -3.30 -10.48 13.77
C ILE A 47 -2.64 -9.10 13.73
N ARG A 48 -2.58 -8.38 14.87
CA ARG A 48 -1.88 -7.09 14.94
C ARG A 48 -0.41 -7.25 14.59
N ARG A 49 0.27 -8.22 15.19
CA ARG A 49 1.70 -8.48 14.93
C ARG A 49 1.93 -8.85 13.46
N ASP A 50 1.07 -9.69 12.90
CA ASP A 50 1.17 -10.07 11.49
C ASP A 50 0.98 -8.83 10.58
N TYR A 51 0.06 -7.92 10.92
CA TYR A 51 -0.12 -6.68 10.16
C TYR A 51 1.10 -5.74 10.25
N GLU A 52 1.71 -5.62 11.44
CA GLU A 52 2.92 -4.81 11.65
C GLU A 52 4.14 -5.38 10.92
N GLU A 53 4.27 -6.71 10.84
CA GLU A 53 5.36 -7.38 10.13
C GLU A 53 5.27 -7.19 8.61
N TYR A 54 4.05 -7.24 8.06
CA TYR A 54 3.79 -7.15 6.62
C TYR A 54 3.21 -5.80 6.19
N ARG A 55 3.60 -4.70 6.85
CA ARG A 55 3.04 -3.36 6.65
C ARG A 55 2.69 -3.10 5.18
N PHE A 56 1.40 -3.10 4.89
CA PHE A 56 0.87 -2.86 3.56
C PHE A 56 0.70 -1.36 3.39
N ASP A 57 1.67 -0.72 2.73
CA ASP A 57 1.54 0.69 2.32
C ASP A 57 1.45 1.65 3.53
N TYR A 58 0.85 2.83 3.33
CA TYR A 58 0.62 3.86 4.36
C TYR A 58 -0.51 3.54 5.36
N TRP A 59 -1.18 2.40 5.23
CA TRP A 59 -2.30 2.01 6.11
C TRP A 59 -1.82 1.48 7.45
N GLU A 60 -2.44 1.99 8.52
CA GLU A 60 -2.18 1.60 9.90
C GLU A 60 -3.42 0.99 10.54
N MET A 61 -3.21 -0.08 11.31
CA MET A 61 -4.27 -0.73 12.06
C MET A 61 -4.57 0.04 13.35
N GLU A 62 -5.56 0.94 13.28
CA GLU A 62 -6.00 1.70 14.45
C GLU A 62 -6.64 0.80 15.50
N THR A 63 -7.52 -0.12 15.07
CA THR A 63 -8.20 -1.04 15.98
C THR A 63 -8.47 -2.38 15.35
N ILE A 64 -8.34 -3.44 16.16
CA ILE A 64 -8.84 -4.78 15.85
C ILE A 64 -9.53 -5.38 17.08
N ARG A 65 -10.67 -6.03 16.83
CA ARG A 65 -11.40 -6.86 17.79
C ARG A 65 -11.71 -8.18 17.13
N VAL A 66 -11.42 -9.27 17.84
CA VAL A 66 -11.71 -10.62 17.36
C VAL A 66 -12.67 -11.27 18.33
N TYR A 67 -13.69 -11.93 17.79
CA TYR A 67 -14.66 -12.68 18.55
C TYR A 67 -14.85 -14.07 17.93
N THR A 68 -15.22 -15.03 18.77
CA THR A 68 -15.67 -16.35 18.32
C THR A 68 -17.07 -16.62 18.85
N VAL A 69 -17.93 -17.20 18.03
CA VAL A 69 -19.28 -17.61 18.42
C VAL A 69 -19.58 -19.04 17.96
N LYS A 70 -20.29 -19.81 18.79
CA LYS A 70 -20.80 -21.15 18.45
C LYS A 70 -22.07 -21.05 17.59
N ALA A 71 -21.92 -20.48 16.41
CA ALA A 71 -22.96 -20.36 15.39
C ALA A 71 -22.37 -20.60 14.00
N LEU A 72 -23.20 -21.07 13.07
CA LEU A 72 -22.81 -21.21 11.67
C LEU A 72 -22.69 -19.84 11.01
N ILE A 73 -21.73 -19.72 10.09
CA ILE A 73 -21.43 -18.45 9.41
C ILE A 73 -22.64 -17.88 8.66
N ASP A 74 -23.52 -18.71 8.11
CA ASP A 74 -24.76 -18.27 7.45
C ASP A 74 -25.66 -17.43 8.37
N ASP A 75 -25.79 -17.83 9.64
CA ASP A 75 -26.65 -17.12 10.61
C ASP A 75 -26.00 -15.80 11.04
N VAL A 76 -24.68 -15.81 11.18
CA VAL A 76 -23.89 -14.62 11.52
C VAL A 76 -23.87 -13.63 10.36
N CYS A 77 -23.69 -14.10 9.12
CA CYS A 77 -23.72 -13.29 7.91
C CYS A 77 -25.10 -12.63 7.72
N ARG A 78 -26.20 -13.39 7.85
CA ARG A 78 -27.56 -12.83 7.79
C ARG A 78 -27.82 -11.79 8.87
N TYR A 79 -27.29 -12.00 10.07
CA TYR A 79 -27.36 -11.01 11.13
C TYR A 79 -26.69 -9.69 10.71
N TYR A 80 -25.47 -9.73 10.16
CA TYR A 80 -24.79 -8.52 9.72
C TYR A 80 -25.46 -7.86 8.50
N ILE A 81 -26.00 -8.64 7.55
CA ILE A 81 -26.82 -8.10 6.47
C ILE A 81 -28.05 -7.38 7.03
N ASP A 82 -28.72 -7.96 8.03
CA ASP A 82 -29.88 -7.34 8.65
C ASP A 82 -29.54 -6.08 9.47
N GLN A 83 -28.44 -6.11 10.23
CA GLN A 83 -28.06 -4.99 11.09
C GLN A 83 -27.44 -3.82 10.31
N LEU A 84 -26.57 -4.11 9.34
CA LEU A 84 -25.78 -3.11 8.63
C LEU A 84 -26.47 -2.61 7.35
N LYS A 85 -27.45 -3.35 6.83
CA LYS A 85 -28.15 -3.08 5.57
C LYS A 85 -27.19 -2.79 4.39
N PRO A 86 -26.16 -3.63 4.16
CA PRO A 86 -25.16 -3.38 3.14
C PRO A 86 -25.70 -3.64 1.73
N GLU A 87 -25.06 -3.02 0.74
CA GLU A 87 -25.26 -3.35 -0.67
C GLU A 87 -24.31 -4.47 -1.09
N PRO A 88 -24.77 -5.47 -1.89
CA PRO A 88 -23.89 -6.53 -2.37
C PRO A 88 -22.86 -5.98 -3.36
N GLY A 89 -21.59 -6.34 -3.18
CA GLY A 89 -20.50 -5.92 -4.07
C GLY A 89 -19.25 -5.48 -3.30
N TRP A 90 -18.45 -4.65 -3.96
CA TRP A 90 -17.23 -4.05 -3.42
C TRP A 90 -17.33 -2.53 -3.46
N ALA A 91 -16.47 -1.86 -2.69
CA ALA A 91 -16.38 -0.40 -2.68
C ALA A 91 -16.14 0.16 -4.09
N GLN A 92 -16.97 1.12 -4.50
CA GLN A 92 -16.95 1.66 -5.86
C GLN A 92 -15.94 2.80 -6.01
N LYS A 93 -15.48 3.38 -4.90
CA LYS A 93 -14.53 4.48 -4.88
C LYS A 93 -13.24 4.08 -4.17
N ASP A 94 -12.13 4.58 -4.71
CA ASP A 94 -10.86 4.62 -4.01
C ASP A 94 -11.04 5.43 -2.70
N PRO A 95 -10.64 4.92 -1.53
CA PRO A 95 -10.69 5.66 -0.27
C PRO A 95 -10.08 7.07 -0.35
N TYR A 96 -9.00 7.24 -1.11
CA TYR A 96 -8.32 8.54 -1.26
C TYR A 96 -9.08 9.51 -2.18
N ALA A 97 -10.06 9.04 -2.94
CA ALA A 97 -10.89 9.87 -3.83
C ALA A 97 -12.16 10.39 -3.15
N LEU A 98 -12.40 10.05 -1.88
CA LEU A 98 -13.56 10.49 -1.12
C LEU A 98 -13.37 11.93 -0.64
N ALA A 99 -14.41 12.76 -0.73
CA ALA A 99 -14.38 14.09 -0.14
C ALA A 99 -14.40 14.00 1.40
N PRO A 100 -13.78 14.94 2.16
CA PRO A 100 -13.80 14.88 3.63
C PRO A 100 -15.21 14.74 4.20
N GLY A 101 -15.41 13.70 5.02
CA GLY A 101 -16.71 13.32 5.60
C GLY A 101 -17.59 12.44 4.70
N GLU A 102 -17.17 12.14 3.47
CA GLU A 102 -17.86 11.21 2.57
C GLU A 102 -17.62 9.76 2.99
N VAL A 103 -18.63 8.93 2.76
CA VAL A 103 -18.61 7.49 3.03
C VAL A 103 -19.08 6.73 1.79
N ASP A 104 -18.38 5.65 1.46
CA ASP A 104 -18.75 4.65 0.47
C ASP A 104 -19.03 3.31 1.17
N GLY A 105 -20.29 2.87 1.16
CA GLY A 105 -20.76 1.61 1.77
C GLY A 105 -21.89 1.76 2.80
N PRO A 106 -22.21 0.69 3.57
CA PRO A 106 -21.47 -0.56 3.60
C PRO A 106 -21.70 -1.43 2.37
N TRP A 107 -20.62 -1.99 1.85
CA TRP A 107 -20.66 -3.05 0.86
C TRP A 107 -20.50 -4.40 1.54
N TYR A 108 -20.99 -5.47 0.92
CA TYR A 108 -20.64 -6.81 1.36
C TYR A 108 -20.41 -7.80 0.24
N GLU A 109 -19.49 -8.72 0.49
CA GLU A 109 -19.19 -9.86 -0.35
C GLU A 109 -19.11 -11.15 0.48
N VAL A 110 -19.29 -12.28 -0.19
CA VAL A 110 -19.27 -13.61 0.43
C VAL A 110 -18.29 -14.52 -0.29
N GLY A 111 -17.57 -15.33 0.47
CA GLY A 111 -16.68 -16.37 -0.03
C GLY A 111 -17.23 -17.76 0.26
N PHE A 112 -16.90 -18.71 -0.61
CA PHE A 112 -17.35 -20.09 -0.51
C PHE A 112 -16.18 -21.03 -0.32
N TRP A 113 -16.42 -22.12 0.42
CA TRP A 113 -15.49 -23.24 0.48
C TRP A 113 -15.25 -23.80 -0.93
N HIS A 114 -13.97 -23.97 -1.29
CA HIS A 114 -13.61 -24.55 -2.59
C HIS A 114 -13.95 -26.04 -2.63
N GLU A 115 -14.36 -26.57 -3.79
CA GLU A 115 -14.83 -27.95 -3.94
C GLU A 115 -13.80 -29.02 -3.52
N THR A 116 -12.51 -28.66 -3.49
CA THR A 116 -11.41 -29.54 -3.07
C THR A 116 -11.51 -29.96 -1.61
N ILE A 117 -12.27 -29.28 -0.75
CA ILE A 117 -12.48 -29.76 0.63
C ILE A 117 -13.26 -31.08 0.68
N PHE A 118 -14.00 -31.41 -0.38
CA PHE A 118 -14.81 -32.61 -0.50
C PHE A 118 -14.07 -33.79 -1.15
N THR A 119 -12.78 -33.61 -1.48
CA THR A 119 -11.95 -34.69 -2.02
C THR A 119 -11.15 -35.35 -0.90
N THR A 120 -11.08 -36.67 -0.90
CA THR A 120 -10.21 -37.40 0.02
C THR A 120 -8.77 -37.23 -0.43
N GLN A 121 -7.91 -36.73 0.45
CA GLN A 121 -6.53 -36.39 0.13
C GLN A 121 -5.57 -37.17 1.01
N TYR A 122 -4.50 -37.67 0.39
CA TYR A 122 -3.43 -38.41 1.05
C TYR A 122 -2.08 -37.82 0.67
N GLU A 123 -1.13 -37.88 1.61
CA GLU A 123 0.29 -37.74 1.33
C GLU A 123 0.96 -39.07 1.70
N TYR A 124 1.42 -39.80 0.69
CA TYR A 124 1.78 -41.21 0.79
C TYR A 124 0.64 -42.02 1.44
N ASP A 125 0.87 -42.62 2.61
CA ASP A 125 -0.12 -43.38 3.37
C ASP A 125 -0.82 -42.55 4.46
N THR A 126 -0.52 -41.25 4.56
CA THR A 126 -1.09 -40.36 5.58
C THR A 126 -2.35 -39.69 5.03
N LEU A 127 -3.49 -39.93 5.67
CA LEU A 127 -4.73 -39.22 5.39
C LEU A 127 -4.60 -37.75 5.81
N LEU A 128 -4.66 -36.85 4.84
CA LEU A 128 -4.66 -35.41 5.06
C LEU A 128 -6.08 -34.86 5.21
N ASN A 129 -7.02 -35.36 4.39
CA ASN A 129 -8.42 -34.92 4.42
C ASN A 129 -9.36 -36.09 4.10
N ASP A 130 -10.35 -36.33 4.96
CA ASP A 130 -11.45 -37.28 4.72
C ASP A 130 -12.61 -36.58 3.99
N GLY A 131 -12.51 -36.44 2.66
CA GLY A 131 -13.49 -35.72 1.86
C GLY A 131 -14.89 -36.33 1.85
N GLU A 132 -15.01 -37.65 2.05
CA GLU A 132 -16.30 -38.32 2.19
C GLU A 132 -17.00 -37.90 3.48
N TRP A 133 -16.27 -37.91 4.59
CA TRP A 133 -16.81 -37.40 5.85
C TRP A 133 -17.17 -35.91 5.76
N VAL A 134 -16.35 -35.09 5.09
CA VAL A 134 -16.64 -33.65 4.90
C VAL A 134 -17.94 -33.45 4.13
N LYS A 135 -18.19 -34.22 3.05
CA LYS A 135 -19.47 -34.18 2.31
C LYS A 135 -20.65 -34.45 3.23
N ASP A 136 -20.55 -35.48 4.07
CA ASP A 136 -21.62 -35.84 5.01
C ASP A 136 -21.85 -34.79 6.10
N ALA A 137 -20.79 -34.14 6.57
CA ALA A 137 -20.88 -33.04 7.52
C ALA A 137 -21.56 -31.81 6.88
N PHE A 138 -21.12 -31.41 5.69
CA PHE A 138 -21.63 -30.24 4.97
C PHE A 138 -23.05 -30.45 4.43
N ALA A 139 -23.47 -31.69 4.15
CA ALA A 139 -24.86 -32.00 3.83
C ALA A 139 -25.86 -31.59 4.94
N LYS A 140 -25.38 -31.41 6.17
CA LYS A 140 -26.18 -30.95 7.33
C LYS A 140 -26.02 -29.45 7.60
N ARG A 141 -25.20 -28.75 6.82
CA ARG A 141 -25.04 -27.30 6.89
C ARG A 141 -26.02 -26.61 5.92
N PRO A 142 -26.50 -25.41 6.26
CA PRO A 142 -27.23 -24.58 5.31
C PRO A 142 -26.35 -24.32 4.09
N GLN A 143 -26.99 -24.25 2.93
CA GLN A 143 -26.37 -23.82 1.70
C GLN A 143 -26.80 -22.38 1.45
N TRP A 144 -25.83 -21.51 1.15
CA TRP A 144 -26.11 -20.12 0.82
C TRP A 144 -26.70 -20.03 -0.59
N GLU A 145 -26.06 -20.75 -1.51
CA GLU A 145 -26.55 -21.04 -2.85
C GLU A 145 -26.49 -22.55 -3.07
N LYS A 146 -27.24 -23.05 -4.05
CA LYS A 146 -27.30 -24.49 -4.33
C LYS A 146 -25.89 -25.05 -4.60
N GLY A 147 -25.40 -25.89 -3.68
CA GLY A 147 -24.08 -26.51 -3.76
C GLY A 147 -22.92 -25.67 -3.21
N SER A 148 -23.20 -24.51 -2.62
CA SER A 148 -22.18 -23.59 -2.09
C SER A 148 -22.39 -23.31 -0.61
N TRP A 149 -21.33 -23.47 0.17
CA TRP A 149 -21.30 -23.20 1.61
C TRP A 149 -20.35 -22.06 1.89
N LEU A 150 -20.80 -21.09 2.68
CA LEU A 150 -19.97 -19.97 3.06
C LEU A 150 -18.72 -20.44 3.83
N ASN A 151 -17.57 -19.88 3.47
CA ASN A 151 -16.37 -19.94 4.29
C ASN A 151 -16.02 -18.57 4.88
N SER A 152 -16.48 -17.50 4.25
CA SER A 152 -16.16 -16.14 4.65
C SER A 152 -17.25 -15.15 4.21
N ALA A 153 -17.29 -14.01 4.86
CA ALA A 153 -18.02 -12.83 4.39
C ALA A 153 -17.31 -11.57 4.86
N ARG A 154 -17.39 -10.50 4.08
CA ARG A 154 -16.76 -9.22 4.39
C ARG A 154 -17.76 -8.10 4.20
N PHE A 155 -17.86 -7.24 5.19
CA PHE A 155 -18.66 -6.02 5.18
C PHE A 155 -17.69 -4.86 5.32
N GLU A 156 -17.75 -3.86 4.45
CA GLU A 156 -16.77 -2.76 4.43
C GLU A 156 -17.42 -1.40 4.21
N TRP A 157 -16.89 -0.39 4.90
CA TRP A 157 -17.03 1.02 4.58
C TRP A 157 -15.66 1.60 4.27
N ASN A 158 -15.58 2.41 3.22
CA ASN A 158 -14.50 3.38 3.06
C ASN A 158 -15.05 4.76 3.45
N ALA A 159 -14.27 5.55 4.16
CA ALA A 159 -14.65 6.90 4.55
C ALA A 159 -13.45 7.83 4.43
N ALA A 160 -13.69 9.10 4.14
CA ALA A 160 -12.71 10.15 4.41
C ALA A 160 -13.07 10.81 5.74
N LEU A 161 -12.12 10.79 6.68
CA LEU A 161 -12.25 11.47 7.96
C LEU A 161 -12.32 13.00 7.75
N PRO A 162 -12.78 13.79 8.75
CA PRO A 162 -12.89 15.24 8.61
C PRO A 162 -11.57 15.97 8.30
N ASN A 163 -10.44 15.37 8.63
CA ASN A 163 -9.09 15.88 8.33
C ASN A 163 -8.59 15.47 6.92
N GLY A 164 -9.37 14.68 6.17
CA GLY A 164 -9.00 14.21 4.83
C GLY A 164 -8.31 12.85 4.80
N ASP A 165 -8.00 12.25 5.96
CA ASP A 165 -7.41 10.92 6.03
C ASP A 165 -8.44 9.86 5.61
N PRO A 166 -8.10 8.92 4.73
CA PRO A 166 -8.96 7.77 4.47
C PRO A 166 -8.97 6.80 5.66
N ALA A 167 -10.15 6.26 5.92
CA ALA A 167 -10.40 5.20 6.89
C ALA A 167 -11.19 4.06 6.24
N ARG A 168 -10.89 2.84 6.66
CA ARG A 168 -11.60 1.63 6.27
C ARG A 168 -12.09 0.92 7.51
N TYR A 169 -13.39 0.66 7.54
CA TYR A 169 -14.05 -0.08 8.60
C TYR A 169 -14.49 -1.41 8.02
N ALA A 170 -14.19 -2.52 8.68
CA ALA A 170 -14.61 -3.83 8.19
C ALA A 170 -15.13 -4.75 9.28
N VAL A 171 -16.14 -5.54 8.94
CA VAL A 171 -16.53 -6.76 9.63
C VAL A 171 -16.19 -7.93 8.73
N ILE A 172 -15.33 -8.83 9.21
CA ILE A 172 -14.88 -10.01 8.48
C ILE A 172 -15.33 -11.23 9.26
N LEU A 173 -16.02 -12.13 8.57
CA LEU A 173 -16.53 -13.38 9.10
C LEU A 173 -15.73 -14.51 8.48
N ASP A 174 -15.26 -15.44 9.30
CA ASP A 174 -14.60 -16.66 8.86
C ASP A 174 -15.28 -17.87 9.52
N ASP A 175 -15.60 -18.88 8.71
CA ASP A 175 -15.99 -20.18 9.23
C ASP A 175 -14.77 -20.84 9.86
N VAL A 176 -14.86 -21.18 11.15
CA VAL A 176 -13.78 -21.89 11.85
C VAL A 176 -13.55 -23.28 11.23
N GLY A 177 -14.52 -23.77 10.46
CA GLY A 177 -14.35 -24.91 9.58
C GLY A 177 -14.52 -26.24 10.29
N PHE A 178 -13.64 -27.19 9.98
CA PHE A 178 -13.72 -28.57 10.44
C PHE A 178 -12.32 -29.18 10.57
N ASP A 179 -12.24 -30.28 11.31
CA ASP A 179 -11.12 -31.22 11.26
C ASP A 179 -11.65 -32.56 10.76
N SER A 180 -11.26 -32.97 9.56
CA SER A 180 -11.78 -34.20 8.94
C SER A 180 -11.13 -35.47 9.47
N ARG A 181 -9.93 -35.37 10.07
CA ARG A 181 -9.24 -36.52 10.66
C ARG A 181 -9.83 -36.85 12.02
N GLU A 182 -10.10 -35.81 12.81
CA GLU A 182 -10.82 -35.93 14.08
C GLU A 182 -12.34 -36.02 13.89
N ARG A 183 -12.82 -35.82 12.66
CA ARG A 183 -14.24 -35.86 12.28
C ARG A 183 -15.09 -34.89 13.11
N VAL A 184 -14.59 -33.67 13.26
CA VAL A 184 -15.23 -32.58 14.00
C VAL A 184 -15.63 -31.46 13.05
N ASP A 185 -16.93 -31.14 13.01
CA ASP A 185 -17.43 -29.88 12.46
C ASP A 185 -17.49 -28.86 13.61
N TYR A 186 -16.66 -27.81 13.56
CA TYR A 186 -16.59 -26.84 14.64
C TYR A 186 -17.86 -26.00 14.77
N ARG A 187 -18.65 -25.83 13.70
CA ARG A 187 -19.91 -25.06 13.69
C ARG A 187 -19.80 -23.73 14.45
N SER A 188 -18.70 -23.02 14.19
CA SER A 188 -18.34 -21.79 14.87
C SER A 188 -17.88 -20.77 13.84
N THR A 189 -18.11 -19.50 14.15
CA THR A 189 -17.70 -18.39 13.29
C THR A 189 -16.76 -17.50 14.07
N ARG A 190 -15.66 -17.10 13.43
CA ARG A 190 -14.80 -16.01 13.89
C ARG A 190 -15.31 -14.72 13.27
N ILE A 191 -15.41 -13.67 14.08
CA ILE A 191 -15.83 -12.33 13.69
C ILE A 191 -14.65 -11.41 14.00
N ARG A 192 -14.11 -10.76 12.98
CA ARG A 192 -13.12 -9.70 13.12
C ARG A 192 -13.77 -8.37 12.79
N ILE A 193 -13.57 -7.40 13.67
CA ILE A 193 -13.94 -6.01 13.44
C ILE A 193 -12.64 -5.23 13.43
N GLU A 194 -12.35 -4.54 12.33
CA GLU A 194 -11.11 -3.79 12.14
C GLU A 194 -11.37 -2.39 11.62
N VAL A 195 -10.48 -1.48 12.03
CA VAL A 195 -10.40 -0.10 11.58
C VAL A 195 -8.97 0.14 11.12
N LEU A 196 -8.82 0.50 9.86
CA LEU A 196 -7.56 0.90 9.25
C LEU A 196 -7.65 2.38 8.88
N VAL A 197 -6.58 3.14 9.08
CA VAL A 197 -6.48 4.55 8.70
C VAL A 197 -5.18 4.76 7.94
N SER A 198 -5.18 5.61 6.94
CA SER A 198 -3.95 6.07 6.28
C SER A 198 -3.91 7.60 6.29
N PRO A 199 -2.74 8.24 6.30
CA PRO A 199 -2.64 9.66 6.02
C PRO A 199 -3.24 10.01 4.66
N SER A 200 -3.73 11.25 4.51
CA SER A 200 -4.17 11.77 3.20
C SER A 200 -3.05 11.75 2.15
N LEU A 201 -3.41 11.76 0.85
CA LEU A 201 -2.41 11.83 -0.23
C LEU A 201 -1.54 13.10 -0.11
N GLU A 202 -2.13 14.23 0.26
CA GLU A 202 -1.38 15.47 0.50
C GLU A 202 -0.34 15.31 1.60
N ALA A 203 -0.70 14.64 2.71
CA ALA A 203 0.24 14.38 3.80
C ALA A 203 1.36 13.40 3.39
N ILE A 204 1.03 12.38 2.59
CA ILE A 204 2.01 11.44 2.04
C ILE A 204 2.98 12.18 1.11
N GLU A 205 2.46 12.97 0.16
CA GLU A 205 3.27 13.76 -0.77
C GLU A 205 4.18 14.74 -0.03
N GLU A 206 3.68 15.43 1.00
CA GLU A 206 4.49 16.33 1.84
C GLU A 206 5.62 15.60 2.58
N GLU A 207 5.35 14.40 3.10
CA GLU A 207 6.36 13.57 3.79
C GLU A 207 7.42 13.06 2.80
N GLU A 208 6.99 12.56 1.65
CA GLU A 208 7.87 12.08 0.58
C GLU A 208 8.75 13.21 0.02
N ASP A 209 8.19 14.38 -0.24
CA ASP A 209 8.92 15.57 -0.70
C ASP A 209 9.96 16.00 0.34
N TRP A 210 9.57 16.04 1.63
CA TRP A 210 10.51 16.37 2.70
C TRP A 210 11.63 15.34 2.82
N ALA A 211 11.32 14.04 2.72
CA ALA A 211 12.32 12.98 2.76
C ALA A 211 13.27 13.04 1.57
N MET A 212 12.75 13.35 0.38
CA MET A 212 13.54 13.56 -0.84
C MET A 212 14.48 14.77 -0.68
N ASP A 213 14.00 15.89 -0.16
CA ASP A 213 14.81 17.07 0.11
C ASP A 213 15.95 16.76 1.09
N GLN A 214 15.67 16.03 2.17
CA GLN A 214 16.71 15.59 3.12
C GLN A 214 17.74 14.67 2.45
N ALA A 215 17.31 13.75 1.61
CA ALA A 215 18.19 12.85 0.86
C ALA A 215 19.10 13.63 -0.11
N VAL A 216 18.55 14.61 -0.83
CA VAL A 216 19.32 15.51 -1.72
C VAL A 216 20.35 16.30 -0.91
N VAL A 217 19.98 16.87 0.24
CA VAL A 217 20.92 17.62 1.10
C VAL A 217 22.05 16.71 1.60
N ALA A 218 21.73 15.51 2.10
CA ALA A 218 22.73 14.56 2.59
C ALA A 218 23.71 14.14 1.47
N LYS A 219 23.19 13.80 0.29
CA LYS A 219 24.00 13.37 -0.87
C LYS A 219 24.80 14.54 -1.47
N THR A 220 24.29 15.77 -1.38
CA THR A 220 25.05 16.99 -1.72
C THR A 220 26.28 17.14 -0.84
N GLU A 221 26.13 16.97 0.49
CA GLU A 221 27.27 17.05 1.42
C GLU A 221 28.30 15.94 1.17
N GLU A 222 27.84 14.75 0.80
CA GLU A 222 28.71 13.63 0.40
C GLU A 222 29.55 14.01 -0.82
N PHE A 223 28.93 14.45 -1.91
CA PHE A 223 29.63 14.84 -3.13
C PHE A 223 30.51 16.07 -2.95
N ARG A 224 30.17 16.99 -2.04
CA ARG A 224 31.03 18.13 -1.72
C ARG A 224 32.31 17.70 -1.01
N LYS A 225 32.23 16.70 -0.13
CA LYS A 225 33.40 16.14 0.57
C LYS A 225 34.24 15.27 -0.34
N ASN A 226 33.60 14.50 -1.21
CA ASN A 226 34.23 13.54 -2.12
C ASN A 226 33.78 13.79 -3.57
N PRO A 227 34.27 14.87 -4.22
CA PRO A 227 33.94 15.11 -5.61
C PRO A 227 34.47 13.97 -6.49
N PRO A 228 33.74 13.58 -7.55
CA PRO A 228 34.17 12.54 -8.48
C PRO A 228 35.52 12.87 -9.13
N THR A 229 36.35 11.84 -9.26
CA THR A 229 37.67 11.93 -9.90
C THR A 229 37.61 11.51 -11.37
N GLU A 230 38.58 11.94 -12.17
CA GLU A 230 38.72 11.48 -13.56
C GLU A 230 38.85 9.95 -13.67
N GLU A 231 39.47 9.33 -12.65
CA GLU A 231 39.59 7.86 -12.55
C GLU A 231 38.21 7.20 -12.40
N LEU A 232 37.36 7.72 -11.50
CA LEU A 232 35.99 7.24 -11.33
C LEU A 232 35.16 7.43 -12.61
N LEU A 233 35.28 8.59 -13.23
CA LEU A 233 34.51 8.95 -14.43
C LEU A 233 35.00 8.22 -15.68
N GLY A 234 36.26 7.78 -15.69
CA GLY A 234 36.90 7.15 -16.84
C GLY A 234 37.18 8.12 -17.99
N ILE A 235 37.12 9.43 -17.73
CA ILE A 235 37.40 10.50 -18.70
C ILE A 235 38.15 11.65 -18.02
N THR A 236 39.00 12.34 -18.79
CA THR A 236 39.57 13.63 -18.37
C THR A 236 38.47 14.68 -18.32
N LEU A 237 38.44 15.49 -17.26
CA LEU A 237 37.48 16.57 -17.09
C LEU A 237 37.81 17.75 -18.00
N TYR A 238 36.76 18.43 -18.47
CA TYR A 238 36.94 19.63 -19.29
C TYR A 238 37.68 20.72 -18.50
N PRO A 239 38.73 21.34 -19.06
CA PRO A 239 39.49 22.38 -18.37
C PRO A 239 38.61 23.56 -17.94
N GLY A 240 38.67 23.91 -16.66
CA GLY A 240 37.87 25.01 -16.09
C GLY A 240 36.41 24.66 -15.81
N ALA A 241 36.01 23.40 -15.97
CA ALA A 241 34.69 22.95 -15.56
C ALA A 241 34.51 23.01 -14.04
N VAL A 242 33.35 23.47 -13.59
CA VAL A 242 33.00 23.61 -12.17
C VAL A 242 32.00 22.53 -11.79
N PHE A 243 32.37 21.68 -10.84
CA PHE A 243 31.49 20.62 -10.35
C PHE A 243 30.31 21.20 -9.56
N SER A 244 29.09 20.70 -9.79
CA SER A 244 27.89 21.03 -9.02
C SER A 244 27.47 19.84 -8.18
N PRO A 245 27.81 19.80 -6.87
CA PRO A 245 27.37 18.73 -5.99
C PRO A 245 25.85 18.71 -5.81
N GLU A 246 25.19 19.88 -5.83
CA GLU A 246 23.74 20.01 -5.65
C GLU A 246 22.96 19.34 -6.80
N LEU A 247 23.30 19.67 -8.06
CA LEU A 247 22.64 19.05 -9.22
C LEU A 247 23.03 17.58 -9.39
N THR A 248 24.27 17.24 -9.06
CA THR A 248 24.71 15.83 -9.05
C THR A 248 23.88 15.02 -8.06
N ALA A 249 23.66 15.53 -6.83
CA ALA A 249 22.85 14.86 -5.82
C ALA A 249 21.40 14.67 -6.26
N GLY A 250 20.76 15.74 -6.76
CA GLY A 250 19.38 15.68 -7.25
C GLY A 250 19.18 14.71 -8.43
N MET A 251 20.18 14.55 -9.30
CA MET A 251 20.13 13.62 -10.44
C MET A 251 20.63 12.19 -10.11
N SER A 252 21.08 11.95 -8.88
CA SER A 252 21.73 10.71 -8.48
C SER A 252 21.14 10.14 -7.19
N LEU A 253 19.84 10.32 -6.92
CA LEU A 253 19.23 9.73 -5.72
C LEU A 253 19.15 8.20 -5.78
N ASN A 254 19.12 7.62 -6.98
CA ASN A 254 19.30 6.18 -7.17
C ASN A 254 20.79 5.81 -7.00
N ASP A 255 21.07 4.75 -6.26
CA ASP A 255 22.44 4.28 -6.02
C ASP A 255 23.01 3.41 -7.15
N ASP A 256 22.19 2.92 -8.09
CA ASP A 256 22.64 2.12 -9.23
C ASP A 256 23.30 2.96 -10.34
N PHE A 257 22.92 4.24 -10.45
CA PHE A 257 23.40 5.14 -11.48
C PHE A 257 23.56 6.55 -10.93
N HIS A 258 24.74 7.12 -11.12
CA HIS A 258 25.01 8.52 -10.78
C HIS A 258 25.22 9.35 -12.04
N ILE A 259 24.70 10.57 -12.02
CA ILE A 259 24.89 11.59 -13.06
C ILE A 259 25.66 12.76 -12.45
N TYR A 260 26.94 12.85 -12.79
CA TYR A 260 27.83 13.90 -12.32
C TYR A 260 27.75 15.13 -13.20
N VAL A 261 27.43 16.27 -12.60
CA VAL A 261 27.14 17.52 -13.31
C VAL A 261 28.27 18.54 -13.12
N TYR A 262 28.71 19.10 -14.25
CA TYR A 262 29.69 20.17 -14.30
C TYR A 262 29.20 21.31 -15.18
N PHE A 263 29.66 22.52 -14.88
CA PHE A 263 29.36 23.71 -15.65
C PHE A 263 30.59 24.29 -16.33
N SER A 264 30.40 24.98 -17.45
CA SER A 264 31.44 25.70 -18.16
C SER A 264 30.94 27.02 -18.75
N ASN A 265 31.84 28.00 -18.83
CA ASN A 265 31.61 29.28 -19.52
C ASN A 265 31.78 29.19 -21.04
N ASP A 266 32.31 28.07 -21.54
CA ASP A 266 32.49 27.84 -22.97
C ASP A 266 31.21 27.27 -23.61
N PRO A 267 30.96 27.53 -24.91
CA PRO A 267 29.77 27.03 -25.61
C PRO A 267 29.83 25.51 -25.85
N PRO A 268 28.68 24.83 -26.02
CA PRO A 268 28.61 23.37 -26.14
C PRO A 268 29.50 22.80 -27.27
N ASP A 269 29.54 23.46 -28.43
CA ASP A 269 30.34 23.04 -29.59
C ASP A 269 31.83 22.93 -29.27
N LYS A 270 32.37 23.89 -28.51
CA LYS A 270 33.79 23.91 -28.12
C LYS A 270 34.10 22.76 -27.16
N ILE A 271 33.18 22.44 -26.27
CA ILE A 271 33.31 21.35 -25.31
C ILE A 271 33.19 19.99 -26.03
N ALA A 272 32.24 19.86 -26.96
CA ALA A 272 32.08 18.67 -27.79
C ALA A 272 33.31 18.41 -28.66
N ASP A 273 33.89 19.44 -29.26
CA ASP A 273 35.13 19.33 -30.03
C ASP A 273 36.32 18.84 -29.20
N PHE A 274 36.39 19.23 -27.91
CA PHE A 274 37.40 18.73 -26.98
C PHE A 274 37.23 17.23 -26.75
N TYR A 275 36.03 16.79 -26.36
CA TYR A 275 35.78 15.38 -26.08
C TYR A 275 35.83 14.51 -27.34
N ARG A 276 35.46 15.03 -28.51
CA ARG A 276 35.65 14.32 -29.80
C ARG A 276 37.12 13.96 -30.02
N LYS A 277 38.04 14.92 -29.81
CA LYS A 277 39.48 14.70 -29.98
C LYS A 277 40.05 13.77 -28.91
N GLN A 278 39.61 13.93 -27.67
CA GLN A 278 40.09 13.14 -26.55
C GLN A 278 39.62 11.68 -26.62
N LEU A 279 38.35 11.44 -26.94
CA LEU A 279 37.75 10.12 -26.99
C LEU A 279 37.96 9.41 -28.33
N GLY A 280 38.30 10.15 -29.39
CA GLY A 280 38.40 9.61 -30.76
C GLY A 280 37.07 9.07 -31.29
N LYS A 281 35.94 9.60 -30.80
CA LYS A 281 34.57 9.18 -31.13
C LYS A 281 33.78 10.38 -31.64
N GLU A 282 32.87 10.16 -32.58
CA GLU A 282 31.89 11.18 -32.97
C GLU A 282 30.68 11.15 -32.03
N PRO A 283 30.17 12.32 -31.59
CA PRO A 283 28.95 12.37 -30.80
C PRO A 283 27.70 12.15 -31.67
N LEU A 284 26.62 11.68 -31.03
CA LEU A 284 25.29 11.96 -31.53
C LEU A 284 25.00 13.44 -31.30
N SER A 285 24.75 14.19 -32.37
CA SER A 285 24.34 15.59 -32.32
C SER A 285 22.85 15.68 -32.59
N SER A 286 22.09 16.27 -31.67
CA SER A 286 20.64 16.41 -31.79
C SER A 286 20.21 17.87 -31.70
N GLY A 287 20.73 18.71 -32.62
CA GLY A 287 20.39 20.12 -32.73
C GLY A 287 20.38 20.84 -31.36
N ASP A 288 19.21 21.32 -30.96
CA ASP A 288 19.00 22.08 -29.72
C ASP A 288 19.18 21.24 -28.43
N LEU A 289 19.22 19.91 -28.52
CA LEU A 289 19.40 18.99 -27.38
C LEU A 289 20.88 18.72 -27.06
N GLY A 290 21.82 19.27 -27.86
CA GLY A 290 23.26 19.18 -27.63
C GLY A 290 23.92 17.91 -28.18
N TYR A 291 25.00 17.50 -27.52
CA TYR A 291 25.88 16.41 -27.94
C TYR A 291 25.88 15.27 -26.92
N MET A 292 25.93 14.02 -27.41
CA MET A 292 26.06 12.84 -26.56
C MET A 292 27.15 11.89 -27.07
N PHE A 293 28.02 11.45 -26.16
CA PHE A 293 29.03 10.44 -26.40
C PHE A 293 28.73 9.19 -25.57
N ALA A 294 28.78 8.02 -26.21
CA ALA A 294 28.78 6.75 -25.49
C ALA A 294 30.18 6.48 -24.91
N LEU A 295 30.29 6.48 -23.59
CA LEU A 295 31.48 6.03 -22.88
C LEU A 295 31.50 4.49 -22.83
N LYS A 296 30.35 3.90 -22.50
CA LYS A 296 30.07 2.46 -22.51
C LYS A 296 28.70 2.18 -23.15
N GLY A 297 28.56 1.06 -23.85
CA GLY A 297 27.34 0.74 -24.61
C GLY A 297 27.26 1.49 -25.94
N SER A 298 26.05 1.67 -26.46
CA SER A 298 25.79 2.27 -27.78
C SER A 298 24.75 3.39 -27.73
N LEU A 299 24.93 4.40 -28.57
CA LEU A 299 23.94 5.45 -28.80
C LEU A 299 22.63 4.86 -29.39
N PRO A 300 21.46 5.49 -29.18
CA PRO A 300 21.25 6.79 -28.54
C PRO A 300 21.16 6.75 -27.00
N ILE A 301 21.12 5.56 -26.38
CA ILE A 301 20.98 5.40 -24.93
C ILE A 301 22.16 4.54 -24.44
N PRO A 302 23.32 5.15 -24.13
CA PRO A 302 24.47 4.41 -23.65
C PRO A 302 24.29 3.96 -22.19
N GLU A 303 25.02 2.92 -21.79
CA GLU A 303 25.07 2.47 -20.38
C GLU A 303 25.77 3.52 -19.51
N GLU A 304 26.85 4.09 -20.05
CA GLU A 304 27.56 5.23 -19.47
C GLU A 304 27.77 6.27 -20.56
N GLY A 305 27.44 7.52 -20.26
CA GLY A 305 27.33 8.56 -21.26
C GLY A 305 27.92 9.87 -20.79
N LEU A 306 28.39 10.66 -21.76
CA LEU A 306 28.73 12.06 -21.58
C LEU A 306 27.78 12.88 -22.44
N ALA A 307 27.00 13.74 -21.80
CA ALA A 307 26.13 14.70 -22.46
C ALA A 307 26.67 16.13 -22.28
N ILE A 308 26.58 16.93 -23.33
CA ILE A 308 27.01 18.34 -23.35
C ILE A 308 25.88 19.16 -23.93
N GLN A 309 25.37 20.11 -23.16
CA GLN A 309 24.18 20.87 -23.51
C GLN A 309 24.37 22.35 -23.19
N ALA A 310 23.61 23.21 -23.88
CA ALA A 310 23.47 24.59 -23.45
C ALA A 310 22.85 24.61 -22.05
N ASN A 311 23.38 25.45 -21.16
CA ASN A 311 22.82 25.58 -19.83
C ASN A 311 21.48 26.32 -19.92
N MET A 312 20.40 25.63 -19.51
CA MET A 312 19.04 26.18 -19.47
C MET A 312 18.62 26.56 -18.03
N ILE A 313 19.50 26.42 -17.05
CA ILE A 313 19.24 26.77 -15.66
C ILE A 313 19.47 28.28 -15.49
N PHE A 314 18.39 29.03 -15.27
CA PHE A 314 18.38 30.49 -15.28
C PHE A 314 19.21 31.15 -14.17
N ASP A 315 19.45 30.45 -13.06
CA ASP A 315 20.09 31.02 -11.87
C ASP A 315 21.60 30.75 -11.75
N VAL A 316 22.24 30.17 -12.78
CA VAL A 316 23.69 29.92 -12.78
C VAL A 316 24.38 30.58 -13.99
N PRO A 317 25.51 31.30 -13.79
CA PRO A 317 26.11 32.17 -14.81
C PRO A 317 27.00 31.42 -15.81
N PHE A 318 26.60 30.22 -16.22
CA PHE A 318 27.37 29.35 -17.12
C PHE A 318 26.66 29.18 -18.47
N GLN A 319 27.44 28.99 -19.54
CA GLN A 319 26.90 28.80 -20.89
C GLN A 319 26.52 27.34 -21.18
N SER A 320 27.23 26.39 -20.56
CA SER A 320 27.08 24.97 -20.86
C SER A 320 27.06 24.11 -19.62
N MET A 321 26.36 22.99 -19.72
CA MET A 321 26.31 21.90 -18.76
C MET A 321 26.94 20.64 -19.37
N ILE A 322 27.73 19.94 -18.55
CA ILE A 322 28.37 18.67 -18.89
C ILE A 322 27.87 17.65 -17.87
N SER A 323 27.18 16.61 -18.34
CA SER A 323 26.63 15.56 -17.50
C SER A 323 27.29 14.23 -17.83
N ILE A 324 27.82 13.54 -16.83
CA ILE A 324 28.51 12.26 -16.98
C ILE A 324 27.73 11.20 -16.20
N GLN A 325 27.06 10.31 -16.92
CA GLN A 325 26.35 9.17 -16.35
C GLN A 325 27.32 8.02 -16.15
N LYS A 326 27.32 7.46 -14.94
CA LYS A 326 28.08 6.27 -14.56
C LYS A 326 27.15 5.25 -13.93
N GLN A 327 27.32 3.99 -14.34
CA GLN A 327 26.77 2.88 -13.60
C GLN A 327 27.60 2.69 -12.34
N MET A 328 26.94 2.67 -11.20
CA MET A 328 27.57 2.38 -9.93
C MET A 328 27.47 0.86 -9.72
N GLY A 329 28.61 0.21 -9.53
CA GLY A 329 28.67 -1.20 -9.21
C GLY A 329 28.70 -1.42 -7.70
N ASN A 330 28.15 -2.56 -7.25
CA ASN A 330 28.55 -3.18 -5.98
C ASN A 330 30.06 -3.40 -5.91
#